data_AF-A0A6B2TCI1-F1
#
_entry.id   AF-A0A6B2TCI1-F1
#
_cell.length_a   1.000
_cell.length_b   1.000
_cell.length_c   1.000
_cell.angle_alpha   90.00
_cell.angle_beta   90.00
_cell.angle_gamma   90.00
#
_symmetry.space_group_name_H-M   'P 1'
#
loop_
_entity.id
_entity.type
_entity.pdbx_description
1 polymer ?
#
loop_
_entity_poly.entity_id
_entity_poly.type
_entity_poly.pdbx_seq_one_letter_code
_entity_poly.pdbx_strand_id
1 'polypeptide(L)'
;IAAELERDKTAAGERHAAYARAARPTEEAKAAAWASVVESDSLPNAIQEAVIGGFAQTDQRELLAPYAEKFFSAVKAAWDSRSHEMAQQIAVGLYPSLQISQGTLDATDAWLASAEPSAALRRLVTESRAGVERALRARSADL
;
A
#
# COMPACT_ATOMS: atom_id res chain seq x y z
N ILE A 1 5.00 -6.93 -34.12
CA ILE A 1 6.17 -7.34 -33.30
C ILE A 1 7.11 -6.16 -33.05
N ALA A 2 7.48 -5.34 -34.04
CA ALA A 2 8.27 -4.12 -33.78
C ALA A 2 7.54 -3.04 -32.96
N ALA A 3 6.23 -2.85 -33.17
CA ALA A 3 5.43 -1.86 -32.43
C ALA A 3 5.19 -2.17 -30.94
N GLU A 4 5.34 -3.43 -30.53
CA GLU A 4 5.27 -3.86 -29.12
C GLU A 4 6.58 -3.50 -28.38
N LEU A 5 7.74 -3.72 -29.03
CA LEU A 5 9.07 -3.51 -28.43
C LEU A 5 9.38 -2.03 -28.13
N GLU A 6 8.79 -1.11 -28.88
CA GLU A 6 8.98 0.34 -28.71
C GLU A 6 8.07 0.91 -27.61
N ARG A 7 6.86 0.34 -27.44
CA ARG A 7 6.00 0.62 -26.27
C ARG A 7 6.55 0.02 -24.98
N ASP A 8 7.21 -1.13 -25.07
CA ASP A 8 7.75 -1.82 -23.91
C ASP A 8 8.92 -1.03 -23.27
N LYS A 9 9.75 -0.38 -24.11
CA LYS A 9 10.84 0.50 -23.64
C LYS A 9 10.36 1.72 -22.85
N THR A 10 9.16 2.25 -23.14
CA THR A 10 8.61 3.40 -22.41
C THR A 10 7.76 2.96 -21.22
N ALA A 11 6.92 1.93 -21.36
CA ALA A 11 6.07 1.46 -20.27
C ALA A 11 6.86 0.84 -19.10
N ALA A 12 7.89 0.03 -19.38
CA ALA A 12 8.76 -0.51 -18.34
C ALA A 12 9.63 0.59 -17.72
N GLY A 13 10.13 1.53 -18.54
CA GLY A 13 10.90 2.69 -18.08
C GLY A 13 10.10 3.62 -17.16
N GLU A 14 8.84 3.89 -17.49
CA GLU A 14 7.92 4.68 -16.67
C GLU A 14 7.63 4.02 -15.33
N ARG A 15 7.37 2.69 -15.32
CA ARG A 15 7.19 1.92 -14.07
C ARG A 15 8.44 1.99 -13.20
N HIS A 16 9.62 1.74 -13.78
CA HIS A 16 10.87 1.79 -13.03
C HIS A 16 11.14 3.19 -12.45
N ALA A 17 10.88 4.23 -13.24
CA ALA A 17 11.03 5.61 -12.78
C ALA A 17 10.00 5.97 -11.69
N ALA A 18 8.75 5.50 -11.79
CA ALA A 18 7.72 5.70 -10.77
C ALA A 18 8.10 5.02 -9.45
N TYR A 19 8.54 3.76 -9.52
CA TYR A 19 9.08 3.03 -8.37
C TYR A 19 10.24 3.78 -7.73
N ALA A 20 11.26 4.15 -8.52
CA ALA A 20 12.46 4.80 -8.02
C ALA A 20 12.15 6.14 -7.33
N ARG A 21 11.20 6.92 -7.86
CA ARG A 21 10.76 8.17 -7.24
C ARG A 21 10.08 7.92 -5.89
N ALA A 22 9.18 6.94 -5.81
CA ALA A 22 8.47 6.59 -4.57
C ALA A 22 9.37 5.93 -3.51
N ALA A 23 10.45 5.26 -3.93
CA ALA A 23 11.43 4.60 -3.08
C ALA A 23 12.42 5.55 -2.39
N ARG A 24 12.48 6.83 -2.82
CA ARG A 24 13.36 7.81 -2.19
C ARG A 24 13.04 7.94 -0.69
N PRO A 25 14.06 7.90 0.20
CA PRO A 25 13.88 7.94 1.64
C PRO A 25 13.68 9.38 2.15
N THR A 26 12.68 10.08 1.60
CA THR A 26 12.32 11.44 2.04
C THR A 26 10.83 11.56 2.28
N GLU A 27 10.44 12.44 3.19
CA GLU A 27 9.03 12.69 3.52
C GLU A 27 8.25 13.15 2.29
N GLU A 28 8.85 14.00 1.45
CA GLU A 28 8.24 14.53 0.23
C GLU A 28 7.97 13.41 -0.77
N ALA A 29 8.88 12.44 -0.89
CA ALA A 29 8.68 11.30 -1.77
C ALA A 29 7.52 10.41 -1.31
N LYS A 30 7.39 10.18 0.01
CA LYS A 30 6.26 9.43 0.57
C LYS A 30 4.94 10.17 0.42
N ALA A 31 4.94 11.48 0.65
CA ALA A 31 3.75 12.30 0.49
C ALA A 31 3.30 12.32 -0.98
N ALA A 32 4.22 12.51 -1.92
CA ALA A 32 3.92 12.49 -3.35
C ALA A 32 3.40 11.13 -3.83
N ALA A 33 4.04 10.03 -3.40
CA ALA A 33 3.59 8.68 -3.72
C ALA A 33 2.18 8.41 -3.18
N TRP A 34 1.94 8.74 -1.90
CA TRP A 34 0.63 8.63 -1.27
C TRP A 34 -0.45 9.40 -2.03
N ALA A 35 -0.23 10.70 -2.27
CA ALA A 35 -1.19 11.54 -2.98
C ALA A 35 -1.50 11.00 -4.38
N SER A 36 -0.48 10.53 -5.11
CA SER A 36 -0.66 10.00 -6.47
C SER A 36 -1.50 8.72 -6.54
N VAL A 37 -1.51 7.92 -5.47
CA VAL A 37 -2.21 6.62 -5.42
C VAL A 37 -3.56 6.73 -4.71
N VAL A 38 -3.64 7.51 -3.63
CA VAL A 38 -4.81 7.56 -2.75
C VAL A 38 -5.72 8.73 -3.12
N GLU A 39 -5.13 9.89 -3.43
CA GLU A 39 -5.86 11.14 -3.67
C GLU A 39 -6.18 11.35 -5.17
N SER A 40 -5.65 10.50 -6.06
CA SER A 40 -5.90 10.51 -7.51
C SER A 40 -6.22 9.10 -8.05
N ASP A 41 -7.03 9.00 -9.11
CA ASP A 41 -7.27 7.79 -9.93
C ASP A 41 -6.65 7.88 -11.33
N SER A 42 -5.82 8.89 -11.58
CA SER A 42 -5.30 9.15 -12.93
C SER A 42 -4.18 8.19 -13.36
N LEU A 43 -3.60 7.43 -12.42
CA LEU A 43 -2.50 6.52 -12.72
C LEU A 43 -3.01 5.25 -13.43
N PRO A 44 -2.36 4.83 -14.53
CA PRO A 44 -2.54 3.48 -15.06
C PRO A 44 -2.18 2.44 -13.99
N ASN A 45 -2.91 1.31 -13.94
CA ASN A 45 -2.73 0.26 -12.91
C ASN A 45 -1.28 -0.18 -12.72
N ALA A 46 -0.52 -0.35 -13.80
CA ALA A 46 0.88 -0.76 -13.73
C ALA A 46 1.81 0.32 -13.13
N ILE A 47 1.47 1.60 -13.29
CA ILE A 47 2.19 2.71 -12.66
C ILE A 47 1.79 2.81 -11.19
N GLN A 48 0.50 2.65 -10.86
CA GLN A 48 0.02 2.61 -9.48
C GLN A 48 0.73 1.49 -8.68
N GLU A 49 0.81 0.28 -9.25
CA GLU A 49 1.54 -0.85 -8.68
C GLU A 49 3.01 -0.52 -8.42
N ALA A 50 3.69 0.11 -9.41
CA ALA A 50 5.08 0.52 -9.26
C ALA A 50 5.28 1.57 -8.16
N VAL A 51 4.38 2.55 -8.04
CA VAL A 51 4.42 3.56 -6.97
C VAL A 51 4.20 2.91 -5.59
N ILE A 52 3.22 2.01 -5.47
CA ILE A 52 2.95 1.25 -4.24
C ILE A 52 4.17 0.42 -3.83
N GLY A 53 4.78 -0.29 -4.78
CA GLY A 53 6.02 -1.04 -4.54
C GLY A 53 7.16 -0.15 -4.07
N GLY A 54 7.33 1.04 -4.68
CA GLY A 54 8.34 2.01 -4.26
C GLY A 54 8.02 2.66 -2.91
N PHE A 55 6.75 2.80 -2.54
CA PHE A 55 6.33 3.36 -1.27
C PHE A 55 6.74 2.47 -0.09
N ALA A 56 6.43 1.17 -0.16
CA ALA A 56 6.60 0.20 0.92
C ALA A 56 8.05 -0.33 1.06
N GLN A 57 8.96 0.51 1.56
CA GLN A 57 10.38 0.17 1.76
C GLN A 57 10.68 -0.26 3.20
N THR A 58 11.33 -1.43 3.38
CA THR A 58 11.54 -2.07 4.68
C THR A 58 12.49 -1.33 5.62
N ASP A 59 13.40 -0.54 5.06
CA ASP A 59 14.39 0.30 5.73
C ASP A 59 13.86 1.70 6.09
N GLN A 60 12.61 2.02 5.70
CA GLN A 60 12.01 3.35 5.85
C GLN A 60 10.80 3.34 6.80
N ARG A 61 10.79 2.45 7.80
CA ARG A 61 9.65 2.24 8.72
C ARG A 61 9.18 3.51 9.42
N GLU A 62 10.12 4.35 9.85
CA GLU A 62 9.81 5.62 10.54
C GLU A 62 9.11 6.61 9.60
N LEU A 63 9.60 6.74 8.36
CA LEU A 63 8.95 7.57 7.33
C LEU A 63 7.54 7.08 6.98
N LEU A 64 7.29 5.77 7.11
CA LEU A 64 6.01 5.15 6.82
C LEU A 64 5.03 5.16 8.01
N ALA A 65 5.50 5.40 9.24
CA ALA A 65 4.66 5.34 10.44
C ALA A 65 3.43 6.26 10.38
N PRO A 66 3.53 7.52 9.91
CA PRO A 66 2.36 8.41 9.79
C PRO A 66 1.27 7.91 8.83
N TYR A 67 1.59 6.97 7.92
CA TYR A 67 0.67 6.49 6.91
C TYR A 67 -0.20 5.32 7.38
N ALA A 68 0.11 4.72 8.54
CA ALA A 68 -0.72 3.69 9.13
C ALA A 68 -2.13 4.21 9.46
N GLU A 69 -2.22 5.37 10.10
CA GLU A 69 -3.50 6.04 10.38
C GLU A 69 -4.19 6.46 9.07
N LYS A 70 -3.45 7.10 8.17
CA LYS A 70 -3.98 7.55 6.86
C LYS A 70 -4.57 6.41 6.04
N PHE A 71 -3.99 5.20 6.12
CA PHE A 71 -4.53 4.01 5.48
C PHE A 71 -5.95 3.70 5.95
N PHE A 72 -6.18 3.63 7.26
CA PHE A 72 -7.51 3.32 7.79
C PHE A 72 -8.53 4.41 7.49
N SER A 73 -8.10 5.68 7.44
CA SER A 73 -8.97 6.79 7.02
C SER A 73 -9.36 6.73 5.54
N ALA A 74 -8.50 6.19 4.67
CA ALA A 74 -8.67 6.29 3.21
C ALA A 74 -9.17 5.01 2.53
N VAL A 75 -8.80 3.82 3.04
CA VAL A 75 -8.92 2.56 2.29
C VAL A 75 -10.38 2.22 1.91
N LYS A 76 -11.35 2.55 2.77
CA LYS A 76 -12.77 2.31 2.45
C LYS A 76 -13.22 3.17 1.27
N ALA A 77 -12.90 4.47 1.29
CA ALA A 77 -13.28 5.39 0.23
C ALA A 77 -12.60 5.02 -1.10
N ALA A 78 -11.31 4.64 -1.06
CA ALA A 78 -10.61 4.13 -2.22
C ALA A 78 -11.25 2.83 -2.75
N TRP A 79 -11.65 1.92 -1.88
CA TRP A 79 -12.32 0.69 -2.28
C TRP A 79 -13.65 0.93 -2.99
N ASP A 80 -14.45 1.86 -2.48
CA ASP A 80 -15.80 2.11 -2.98
C ASP A 80 -15.81 2.94 -4.28
N SER A 81 -14.74 3.71 -4.55
CA SER A 81 -14.68 4.65 -5.69
C SER A 81 -13.78 4.23 -6.85
N ARG A 82 -12.80 3.34 -6.62
CA ARG A 82 -11.83 2.94 -7.65
C ARG A 82 -12.27 1.67 -8.38
N SER A 83 -11.61 1.38 -9.50
CA SER A 83 -11.76 0.08 -10.16
C SER A 83 -11.33 -1.06 -9.22
N HIS A 84 -11.86 -2.26 -9.42
CA HIS A 84 -11.57 -3.41 -8.55
C HIS A 84 -10.07 -3.68 -8.39
N GLU A 85 -9.33 -3.62 -9.50
CA GLU A 85 -7.88 -3.84 -9.50
C GLU A 85 -7.12 -2.75 -8.73
N MET A 86 -7.44 -1.48 -8.98
CA MET A 86 -6.81 -0.35 -8.28
C MET A 86 -7.10 -0.39 -6.79
N ALA A 87 -8.35 -0.64 -6.40
CA ALA A 87 -8.77 -0.78 -5.01
C ALA A 87 -8.03 -1.91 -4.29
N GLN A 88 -7.85 -3.06 -4.95
CA GLN A 88 -7.13 -4.20 -4.40
C GLN A 88 -5.65 -3.87 -4.19
N GLN A 89 -4.99 -3.24 -5.16
CA GLN A 89 -3.60 -2.80 -5.04
C GLN A 89 -3.42 -1.86 -3.84
N ILE A 90 -4.32 -0.89 -3.65
CA ILE A 90 -4.30 0.03 -2.50
C ILE A 90 -4.51 -0.74 -1.19
N ALA A 91 -5.55 -1.57 -1.10
CA ALA A 91 -5.92 -2.27 0.13
C ALA A 91 -4.83 -3.23 0.64
N VAL A 92 -4.10 -3.88 -0.27
CA VAL A 92 -3.04 -4.82 0.08
C VAL A 92 -1.69 -4.11 0.20
N GLY A 93 -1.32 -3.31 -0.79
CA GLY A 93 0.03 -2.75 -0.90
C GLY A 93 0.30 -1.56 -0.01
N LEU A 94 -0.74 -0.82 0.41
CA LEU A 94 -0.59 0.28 1.39
C LEU A 94 -0.99 -0.11 2.82
N TYR A 95 -1.42 -1.36 3.05
CA TYR A 95 -1.62 -1.84 4.42
C TYR A 95 -0.31 -1.72 5.21
N PRO A 96 -0.31 -1.22 6.47
CA PRO A 96 0.89 -0.92 7.24
C PRO A 96 1.62 -2.18 7.78
N SER A 97 1.89 -3.15 6.92
CA SER A 97 2.53 -4.44 7.23
C SER A 97 3.92 -4.31 7.85
N LEU A 98 4.62 -3.20 7.58
CA LEU A 98 5.94 -2.90 8.14
C LEU A 98 5.88 -2.33 9.56
N GLN A 99 4.71 -1.90 10.03
CA GLN A 99 4.48 -1.47 11.40
C GLN A 99 4.13 -2.70 12.25
N ILE A 100 5.13 -3.51 12.56
CA ILE A 100 4.95 -4.76 13.31
C ILE A 100 4.79 -4.42 14.80
N SER A 101 3.55 -4.18 15.22
CA SER A 101 3.21 -3.78 16.59
C SER A 101 1.80 -4.24 16.97
N GLN A 102 1.54 -4.34 18.27
CA GLN A 102 0.18 -4.57 18.78
C GLN A 102 -0.76 -3.43 18.35
N GLY A 103 -0.29 -2.18 18.36
CA GLY A 103 -1.09 -1.02 17.95
C GLY A 103 -1.61 -1.12 16.51
N THR A 104 -0.85 -1.73 15.59
CA THR A 104 -1.31 -1.96 14.22
C THR A 104 -2.41 -3.02 14.15
N LEU A 105 -2.34 -4.07 14.98
CA LEU A 105 -3.42 -5.06 15.09
C LEU A 105 -4.69 -4.43 15.66
N ASP A 106 -4.56 -3.67 16.74
CA ASP A 106 -5.67 -3.01 17.41
C ASP A 106 -6.36 -1.98 16.50
N ALA A 107 -5.57 -1.17 15.77
CA ALA A 107 -6.10 -0.23 14.77
C ALA A 107 -6.84 -0.95 13.64
N THR A 108 -6.32 -2.11 13.20
CA THR A 108 -6.99 -2.92 12.18
C THR A 108 -8.34 -3.44 12.69
N ASP A 109 -8.38 -3.97 13.91
CA ASP A 109 -9.61 -4.53 14.50
C ASP A 109 -10.65 -3.45 14.74
N ALA A 110 -10.24 -2.30 15.27
CA ALA A 110 -11.11 -1.14 15.47
C ALA A 110 -11.70 -0.63 14.14
N TRP A 111 -10.90 -0.60 13.08
CA TRP A 111 -11.38 -0.23 11.75
C TRP A 111 -12.34 -1.27 11.18
N LEU A 112 -12.05 -2.58 11.31
CA LEU A 112 -12.92 -3.66 10.82
C LEU A 112 -14.28 -3.69 11.52
N ALA A 113 -14.35 -3.24 12.78
CA ALA A 113 -15.57 -3.13 13.57
C ALA A 113 -16.38 -1.88 13.21
N SER A 114 -15.73 -0.74 13.00
CA SER A 114 -16.41 0.55 12.80
C SER A 114 -16.71 0.90 11.34
N ALA A 115 -15.85 0.50 10.40
CA ALA A 115 -15.98 0.88 8.99
C ALA A 115 -16.94 -0.01 8.20
N GLU A 116 -17.37 -1.14 8.77
CA GLU A 116 -18.26 -2.14 8.16
C GLU A 116 -17.97 -2.42 6.67
N PRO A 117 -16.71 -2.76 6.31
CA PRO A 117 -16.35 -2.95 4.91
C PRO A 117 -17.07 -4.15 4.29
N SER A 118 -17.17 -4.14 2.96
CA SER A 118 -17.64 -5.31 2.19
C SER A 118 -16.85 -6.58 2.54
N ALA A 119 -17.46 -7.75 2.34
CA ALA A 119 -16.81 -9.02 2.64
C ALA A 119 -15.45 -9.20 1.93
N ALA A 120 -15.33 -8.68 0.70
CA ALA A 120 -14.09 -8.72 -0.07
C ALA A 120 -12.98 -7.87 0.56
N LEU A 121 -13.26 -6.61 0.90
CA LEU A 121 -12.29 -5.73 1.56
C LEU A 121 -11.94 -6.24 2.97
N ARG A 122 -12.94 -6.70 3.72
CA ARG A 122 -12.76 -7.35 5.03
C ARG A 122 -11.75 -8.50 4.94
N ARG A 123 -11.91 -9.38 3.94
CA ARG A 123 -10.99 -10.50 3.72
C ARG A 123 -9.56 -10.04 3.52
N LEU A 124 -9.32 -9.08 2.61
CA LEU A 124 -7.98 -8.58 2.30
C LEU A 124 -7.30 -7.97 3.53
N VAL A 125 -8.02 -7.12 4.28
CA VAL A 125 -7.47 -6.47 5.47
C VAL A 125 -7.17 -7.49 6.58
N THR A 126 -8.05 -8.47 6.80
CA THR A 126 -7.81 -9.55 7.77
C THR A 126 -6.61 -10.42 7.37
N GLU A 127 -6.44 -10.74 6.08
CA GLU A 127 -5.29 -11.50 5.60
C GLU A 127 -3.97 -10.74 5.80
N SER A 128 -3.96 -9.43 5.52
CA SER A 128 -2.80 -8.57 5.78
C SER A 128 -2.47 -8.47 7.28
N ARG A 129 -3.50 -8.36 8.14
CA ARG A 129 -3.37 -8.37 9.61
C ARG A 129 -2.71 -9.66 10.11
N ALA A 130 -3.10 -10.81 9.58
CA ALA A 130 -2.50 -12.09 9.94
C ALA A 130 -0.99 -12.14 9.63
N GLY A 131 -0.54 -11.41 8.60
CA GLY A 131 0.88 -11.20 8.32
C GLY A 131 1.61 -10.49 9.46
N VAL A 132 1.04 -9.39 9.97
CA VAL A 132 1.60 -8.62 11.10
C VAL A 132 1.61 -9.45 12.38
N GLU A 133 0.52 -10.18 12.67
CA GLU A 133 0.42 -11.04 13.84
C GLU A 133 1.51 -12.12 13.85
N ARG A 134 1.75 -12.78 12.72
CA ARG A 134 2.83 -13.77 12.59
C ARG A 134 4.20 -13.14 12.81
N ALA A 135 4.46 -11.97 12.23
CA ALA A 135 5.74 -11.29 12.38
C ALA A 135 5.99 -10.81 13.82
N LEU A 136 4.94 -10.38 14.53
CA LEU A 136 5.02 -9.99 15.94
C LEU A 136 5.32 -11.19 16.84
N ARG A 137 4.66 -12.33 16.60
CA ARG A 137 4.93 -13.59 17.34
C ARG A 137 6.36 -14.09 17.13
N ALA A 138 6.86 -14.04 15.89
CA ALA A 138 8.23 -14.43 15.58
C ALA A 138 9.25 -13.59 16.36
N ARG A 139 9.07 -12.25 16.39
CA ARG A 139 9.95 -11.34 17.14
C ARG A 139 10.00 -11.66 18.64
N SER A 140 8.86 -12.04 19.24
CA SER A 140 8.81 -12.40 20.66
C SER A 140 9.41 -13.76 20.98
N ALA A 141 9.55 -14.65 20.00
CA ALA A 141 10.13 -15.98 20.18
C ALA A 141 11.66 -16.00 19.96
N ASP A 142 12.20 -14.99 19.26
CA ASP A 142 13.64 -14.81 19.04
C ASP A 142 14.37 -14.04 20.17
N LEU A 143 13.63 -13.63 21.22
CA LEU A 143 14.13 -12.94 22.42
C LEU A 143 14.20 -13.90 23.63
#